data_AF-A0A2R6DIQ2-F1
#
_entry.id   AF-A0A2R6DIQ2-F1
#
_cell.length_a   1.000
_cell.length_b   1.000
_cell.length_c   1.000
_cell.angle_alpha   90.00
_cell.angle_beta   90.00
_cell.angle_gamma   90.00
#
_symmetry.space_group_name_H-M   'P 1'
#
loop_
_entity.id
_entity.type
_entity.pdbx_description
1 polymer ?
#
loop_
_entity_poly.entity_id
_entity_poly.type
_entity_poly.pdbx_seq_one_letter_code
_entity_poly.pdbx_strand_id
1 'polypeptide(L)'
;VVSSASDNIDTAWEVVNEYISPGTGAELARNGKSPSCNPNVAEELNEDERELYGRIDPERIEQFIPFKDIDPDVQQTYNSAWEEVKA
;
A
#
# COMPACT_ATOMS: atom_id res chain seq x y z
N VAL A 1 -5.58 -0.50 -8.25
CA VAL A 1 -6.63 0.16 -9.05
C VAL A 1 -6.46 -0.28 -10.50
N VAL A 2 -7.54 -0.66 -11.19
CA VAL A 2 -7.52 -0.91 -12.64
C VAL A 2 -7.92 0.37 -13.36
N SER A 3 -7.08 0.85 -14.28
CA SER A 3 -7.33 2.09 -15.01
C SER A 3 -8.51 1.94 -15.97
N SER A 4 -9.35 2.96 -16.07
CA SER A 4 -10.41 3.04 -17.08
C SER A 4 -9.87 3.14 -18.51
N ALA A 5 -8.61 3.53 -18.67
CA ALA A 5 -7.90 3.56 -19.94
C ALA A 5 -7.21 2.22 -20.29
N SER A 6 -7.43 1.17 -19.49
CA SER A 6 -6.82 -0.14 -19.76
C SER A 6 -7.45 -0.80 -20.99
N ASP A 7 -6.61 -1.24 -21.93
CA ASP A 7 -7.03 -2.01 -23.10
C ASP A 7 -7.34 -3.49 -22.77
N ASN A 8 -7.09 -3.94 -21.53
CA ASN A 8 -7.35 -5.30 -21.08
C ASN A 8 -7.73 -5.35 -19.59
N ILE A 9 -8.96 -4.93 -19.32
CA ILE A 9 -9.50 -4.80 -17.95
C ILE A 9 -9.59 -6.15 -17.24
N ASP A 10 -9.98 -7.22 -17.94
CA ASP A 10 -10.18 -8.55 -17.33
C ASP A 10 -8.85 -9.12 -16.83
N THR A 11 -7.81 -9.11 -17.66
CA THR A 11 -6.46 -9.54 -17.22
C THR A 11 -5.90 -8.62 -16.13
N ALA A 12 -6.18 -7.31 -16.18
CA ALA A 12 -5.76 -6.43 -15.10
C ALA A 12 -6.39 -6.82 -13.75
N TRP A 13 -7.65 -7.27 -13.74
CA TRP A 13 -8.29 -7.80 -12.54
C TRP A 13 -7.74 -9.16 -12.11
N GLU A 14 -7.40 -10.05 -13.04
CA GLU A 14 -6.71 -11.32 -12.71
C GLU A 14 -5.40 -11.05 -11.96
N VAL A 15 -4.60 -10.09 -12.43
CA VAL A 15 -3.35 -9.69 -11.76
C VAL A 15 -3.63 -9.09 -10.38
N VAL A 16 -4.62 -8.20 -10.25
CA VAL A 16 -4.98 -7.65 -8.94
C VAL A 16 -5.37 -8.76 -7.96
N ASN A 17 -6.19 -9.71 -8.40
CA ASN A 17 -6.64 -10.84 -7.58
C ASN A 17 -5.45 -11.71 -7.12
N GLU A 18 -4.47 -11.94 -8.00
CA GLU A 18 -3.26 -12.66 -7.62
C GLU A 18 -2.43 -11.88 -6.59
N TYR A 19 -2.22 -10.58 -6.79
CA TYR A 19 -1.42 -9.75 -5.88
C TYR A 19 -2.05 -9.58 -4.49
N ILE A 20 -3.37 -9.72 -4.36
CA ILE A 20 -4.05 -9.69 -3.07
C ILE A 20 -4.23 -11.08 -2.46
N SER A 21 -3.75 -12.17 -3.10
CA SER A 21 -3.81 -13.50 -2.52
C SER A 21 -2.91 -13.60 -1.28
N PRO A 22 -3.24 -14.44 -0.27
CA PRO A 22 -2.41 -14.56 0.93
C PRO A 22 -0.98 -15.02 0.63
N GLY A 23 -0.81 -16.02 -0.24
CA GLY A 23 0.50 -16.56 -0.60
C GLY A 23 1.40 -15.52 -1.28
N THR A 24 0.88 -14.82 -2.30
CA THR A 24 1.63 -13.76 -2.99
C THR A 24 1.89 -12.57 -2.07
N GLY A 25 0.93 -12.21 -1.22
CA GLY A 25 1.14 -11.20 -0.18
C GLY A 25 2.28 -11.54 0.78
N ALA A 26 2.39 -12.81 1.19
CA ALA A 26 3.47 -13.29 2.05
C ALA A 26 4.85 -13.27 1.35
N GLU A 27 4.90 -13.64 0.07
CA GLU A 27 6.13 -13.55 -0.73
C GLU A 27 6.59 -12.09 -0.89
N LEU A 28 5.66 -11.17 -1.16
CA LEU A 28 5.96 -9.73 -1.24
C LEU A 28 6.41 -9.17 0.10
N ALA A 29 5.80 -9.57 1.21
CA ALA A 29 6.21 -9.19 2.55
C ALA A 29 7.68 -9.57 2.85
N ARG A 30 8.07 -10.80 2.49
CA ARG A 30 9.45 -11.29 2.68
C ARG A 30 10.48 -10.51 1.89
N ASN A 31 10.19 -10.23 0.63
CA ASN A 31 11.12 -9.60 -0.31
C ASN A 31 11.14 -8.07 -0.18
N GLY A 32 9.95 -7.45 -0.15
CA GLY A 32 9.78 -6.00 -0.12
C GLY A 32 9.87 -5.38 1.26
N LYS A 33 9.90 -6.21 2.32
CA LYS A 33 9.96 -5.77 3.73
C LYS A 33 8.81 -4.82 4.08
N SER A 34 7.66 -5.03 3.43
CA SER A 34 6.46 -4.21 3.59
C SER A 34 5.34 -5.04 4.20
N PRO A 35 4.66 -4.54 5.24
CA PRO A 35 3.50 -5.22 5.81
C PRO A 35 2.34 -5.29 4.82
N SER A 36 1.51 -6.33 4.96
CA SER A 36 0.33 -6.55 4.12
C SER A 36 -0.96 -6.05 4.77
N CYS A 37 -1.88 -5.56 3.95
CA CYS A 37 -3.26 -5.23 4.37
C CYS A 37 -4.21 -6.45 4.29
N ASN A 38 -3.76 -7.59 3.74
CA ASN A 38 -4.58 -8.80 3.70
C ASN A 38 -4.56 -9.49 5.08
N PRO A 39 -5.72 -9.68 5.73
CA PRO A 39 -5.80 -10.23 7.09
C PRO A 39 -5.29 -11.68 7.20
N ASN A 40 -5.31 -12.43 6.10
CA ASN A 40 -4.96 -13.85 6.07
C ASN A 40 -3.47 -14.09 5.75
N VAL A 41 -2.70 -13.06 5.42
CA VAL A 41 -1.25 -13.21 5.13
C VAL A 41 -0.48 -13.77 6.33
N ALA A 42 -0.94 -13.50 7.56
CA ALA A 42 -0.30 -14.02 8.77
C ALA A 42 -0.29 -15.56 8.85
N GLU A 43 -1.19 -16.26 8.15
CA GLU A 43 -1.25 -17.72 8.11
C GLU A 43 -0.14 -18.33 7.24
N GLU A 44 0.44 -17.53 6.35
CA GLU A 44 1.49 -17.92 5.39
C GLU A 44 2.90 -17.53 5.84
N LEU A 45 3.03 -16.86 6.99
CA LEU A 45 4.27 -16.33 7.55
C LEU A 45 4.74 -17.12 8.77
N ASN A 46 6.05 -17.19 8.98
CA ASN A 46 6.59 -17.67 10.25
C ASN A 46 6.44 -16.60 11.37
N GLU A 47 6.80 -16.92 12.61
CA GLU A 47 6.60 -16.03 13.76
C GLU A 47 7.29 -14.67 13.59
N ASP A 48 8.59 -14.67 13.26
CA ASP A 48 9.38 -13.45 13.08
C ASP A 48 8.85 -12.61 11.90
N GLU A 49 8.48 -13.27 10.80
CA GLU A 49 7.88 -12.61 9.64
C GLU A 49 6.51 -12.01 9.97
N ARG A 50 5.70 -12.69 10.78
CA ARG A 50 4.37 -12.23 11.18
C ARG A 50 4.46 -11.01 12.07
N GLU A 51 5.41 -10.97 13.00
CA GLU A 51 5.66 -9.79 13.84
C GLU A 51 6.04 -8.56 13.02
N LEU A 52 6.86 -8.75 11.97
CA LEU A 52 7.37 -7.64 11.16
C LEU A 52 6.45 -7.23 10.01
N TYR A 53 5.84 -8.19 9.33
CA TYR A 53 5.15 -7.99 8.04
C TYR A 53 3.75 -8.59 7.97
N GLY A 54 3.29 -9.21 9.05
CA GLY A 54 1.90 -9.64 9.17
C GLY A 54 0.94 -8.46 9.22
N ARG A 55 -0.25 -8.68 9.78
CA ARG A 55 -1.23 -7.61 9.95
C ARG A 55 -0.67 -6.53 10.87
N ILE A 56 -0.66 -5.28 10.40
CA ILE A 56 -0.34 -4.13 11.24
C ILE A 56 -1.35 -4.05 12.38
N ASP A 57 -0.86 -3.96 13.61
CA ASP A 57 -1.66 -3.65 14.80
C ASP A 57 -2.28 -2.24 14.66
N PRO A 58 -3.62 -2.11 14.62
CA PRO A 58 -4.29 -0.82 14.48
C PRO A 58 -3.85 0.21 15.53
N GLU A 59 -3.61 -0.21 16.77
CA GLU A 59 -3.20 0.70 17.86
C GLU A 59 -1.90 1.46 17.53
N ARG A 60 -1.03 0.85 16.72
CA ARG A 60 0.25 1.47 16.29
C ARG A 60 0.06 2.62 15.32
N ILE A 61 -1.08 2.69 14.62
CA ILE A 61 -1.36 3.69 13.58
C ILE A 61 -2.52 4.63 13.93
N GLU A 62 -3.17 4.46 15.08
CA GLU A 62 -4.28 5.34 15.51
C GLU A 62 -3.88 6.82 15.63
N GLN A 63 -2.61 7.09 15.94
CA GLN A 63 -2.08 8.45 16.04
C GLN A 63 -1.62 9.01 14.69
N PHE A 64 -1.62 8.20 13.63
CA PHE A 64 -1.13 8.63 12.33
C PHE A 64 -2.21 9.47 11.66
N ILE A 65 -1.81 10.61 11.11
CA ILE A 65 -2.70 11.42 10.29
C ILE A 65 -2.62 10.85 8.87
N PRO A 66 -3.70 10.25 8.34
CA PRO A 66 -3.69 9.77 6.97
C PRO A 66 -3.45 10.95 6.03
N PHE A 67 -2.62 10.74 5.00
CA PHE A 67 -2.49 11.71 3.93
C PHE A 67 -3.87 11.94 3.32
N LYS A 68 -4.29 13.20 3.32
CA LYS A 68 -5.48 13.66 2.63
C LYS A 68 -5.07 14.22 1.29
N ASP A 69 -5.95 14.10 0.31
CA ASP A 69 -5.78 14.83 -0.93
C ASP A 69 -5.64 16.32 -0.63
N ILE A 70 -4.64 16.95 -1.25
CA ILE A 70 -4.44 18.39 -1.12
C ILE A 70 -5.60 19.08 -1.85
N ASP A 71 -6.27 20.00 -1.16
CA ASP A 71 -7.34 20.78 -1.76
C ASP A 71 -6.83 21.48 -3.04
N PRO A 72 -7.52 21.36 -4.19
CA PRO A 72 -7.10 22.00 -5.43
C PRO A 72 -6.77 23.48 -5.29
N ASP A 73 -7.46 24.20 -4.39
CA ASP A 73 -7.27 25.63 -4.17
C ASP A 73 -5.90 25.95 -3.53
N VAL A 74 -5.25 24.98 -2.89
CA VAL A 74 -3.92 25.15 -2.24
C VAL A 74 -2.82 24.29 -2.87
N GLN A 75 -3.14 23.39 -3.79
CA GLN A 75 -2.19 22.45 -4.39
C GLN A 75 -0.99 23.14 -5.04
N GLN A 76 -1.21 24.23 -5.80
CA GLN A 76 -0.12 24.96 -6.44
C GLN A 76 0.85 25.57 -5.42
N THR A 77 0.34 26.07 -4.30
CA THR A 77 1.14 26.65 -3.22
C THR A 77 2.04 25.59 -2.59
N TYR A 78 1.50 24.41 -2.29
CA TYR A 78 2.28 23.28 -1.77
C TYR A 78 3.37 22.85 -2.74
N ASN A 79 3.03 22.69 -4.03
CA ASN A 79 4.00 22.28 -5.04
C ASN A 79 5.13 23.31 -5.20
N SER A 80 4.79 24.60 -5.25
CA SER A 80 5.78 25.67 -5.42
C SER A 80 6.73 25.76 -4.22
N ALA A 81 6.19 25.66 -3.01
CA ALA A 81 7.00 25.65 -1.79
C ALA A 81 7.95 24.44 -1.75
N TRP A 82 7.50 23.27 -2.22
CA TRP A 82 8.35 22.09 -2.33
C TRP A 82 9.49 22.26 -3.34
N GLU A 83 9.22 22.89 -4.49
CA GLU A 83 10.27 23.20 -5.47
C GLU A 83 11.32 24.18 -4.92
N GLU A 84 10.91 25.15 -4.11
CA GLU A 84 11.84 26.07 -3.44
C GLU A 84 12.74 25.36 -2.42
N VAL A 85 12.18 24.47 -1.60
CA VAL A 85 12.96 23.71 -0.59
C VAL A 85 13.96 22.74 -1.23
N LYS A 86 13.63 22.19 -2.40
CA LYS A 86 14.50 21.25 -3.11
C LYS A 86 15.72 21.90 -3.78
N ALA A 87 15.65 23.20 -4.11
CA ALA A 87 16.67 23.91 -4.89
C ALA A 87 17.93 24.23 -4.07
#